data_AF-A0A3D4ZNQ2-F1
#
_entry.id   AF-A0A3D4ZNQ2-F1
#
_cell.length_a   1.000
_cell.length_b   1.000
_cell.length_c   1.000
_cell.angle_alpha   90.00
_cell.angle_beta   90.00
_cell.angle_gamma   90.00
#
_symmetry.space_group_name_H-M   'P 1'
#
loop_
_entity.id
_entity.type
_entity.pdbx_description
1 polymer ?
#
loop_
_entity_poly.entity_id
_entity_poly.type
_entity_poly.pdbx_seq_one_letter_code
_entity_poly.pdbx_strand_id
1 'polypeptide(L)'
;QIIEIRNLIKELGKNHTVILSSHILPEVQAICERVIVINDGKIIADDTPDHLARAMSDESGLAVRLEGPVTEVNNALRALPAVHSCNPLGEREKGVFEYLVEPENGADIRRDVFRIAAEKNWPILSMKSTEMSLEEIFLKLTSGEYVAPSKEESSPKSDSKADKKSIKDKKSAAPAADQNTEGSEE
;
A
#
# COMPACT_ATOMS: atom_id res chain seq x y z
N GLN A 1 -18.02 2.52 28.20
CA GLN A 1 -16.91 1.73 28.75
C GLN A 1 -15.69 1.69 27.82
N ILE A 2 -15.76 1.14 26.59
CA ILE A 2 -14.58 1.15 25.67
C ILE A 2 -14.04 2.56 25.37
N ILE A 3 -14.91 3.55 25.14
CA ILE A 3 -14.50 4.95 24.89
C ILE A 3 -13.73 5.56 26.08
N GLU A 4 -14.11 5.22 27.31
CA GLU A 4 -13.48 5.68 28.55
C GLU A 4 -12.04 5.19 28.66
N ILE A 5 -11.81 3.91 28.36
CA ILE A 5 -10.47 3.31 28.35
C ILE A 5 -9.59 3.96 27.26
N ARG A 6 -10.15 4.21 26.07
CA ARG A 6 -9.41 4.90 25.00
C ARG A 6 -8.96 6.30 25.41
N ASN A 7 -9.85 7.05 26.06
CA ASN A 7 -9.54 8.39 26.55
C ASN A 7 -8.48 8.35 27.65
N LEU A 8 -8.57 7.39 28.58
CA LEU A 8 -7.56 7.18 29.61
C LEU A 8 -6.18 6.88 29.00
N ILE A 9 -6.10 5.98 28.03
CA ILE A 9 -4.84 5.64 27.35
C ILE A 9 -4.26 6.88 26.65
N LYS A 10 -5.08 7.67 25.95
CA LYS A 10 -4.65 8.93 25.34
C LYS A 10 -4.14 9.94 26.36
N GLU A 11 -4.79 10.05 27.51
CA GLU A 11 -4.37 10.97 28.56
C GLU A 11 -3.04 10.55 29.19
N LEU A 12 -2.84 9.25 29.43
CA LEU A 12 -1.58 8.69 29.89
C LEU A 12 -0.45 8.93 28.88
N GLY A 13 -0.74 8.75 27.59
CA GLY A 13 0.19 8.94 26.48
C GLY A 13 0.79 10.36 26.38
N LYS A 14 0.14 11.38 26.95
CA LYS A 14 0.66 12.75 26.96
C LYS A 14 1.92 12.92 27.83
N ASN A 15 2.05 12.12 28.89
CA ASN A 15 3.13 12.25 29.88
C ASN A 15 3.97 10.97 30.03
N HIS A 16 3.53 9.85 29.47
CA HIS A 16 4.18 8.55 29.58
C HIS A 16 4.21 7.85 28.22
N THR A 17 5.24 7.06 27.96
CA THR A 17 5.26 6.15 26.81
C THR A 17 4.39 4.94 27.12
N VAL A 18 3.33 4.74 26.35
CA VAL A 18 2.43 3.59 26.46
C VAL A 18 2.62 2.69 25.25
N ILE A 19 2.90 1.41 25.50
CA ILE A 19 2.95 0.38 24.45
C ILE A 19 1.63 -0.39 24.49
N LEU A 20 0.86 -0.30 23.41
CA LEU A 20 -0.39 -1.05 23.24
C LEU A 20 -0.16 -2.17 22.22
N SER A 21 -0.40 -3.41 22.64
CA SER A 21 -0.46 -4.56 21.74
C SER A 21 -1.91 -4.98 21.57
N SER A 22 -2.43 -4.87 20.35
CA SER A 22 -3.79 -5.28 20.00
C SER A 22 -3.81 -5.79 18.57
N HIS A 23 -4.67 -6.77 18.30
CA HIS A 23 -5.00 -7.23 16.95
C HIS A 23 -6.27 -6.54 16.41
N ILE A 24 -6.90 -5.67 17.21
CA ILE A 24 -8.14 -4.97 16.85
C ILE A 24 -7.77 -3.63 16.23
N LEU A 25 -7.66 -3.58 14.91
CA LEU A 25 -7.16 -2.40 14.18
C LEU A 25 -8.01 -1.14 14.35
N PRO A 26 -9.36 -1.19 14.44
CA PRO A 26 -10.16 -0.01 14.75
C PRO A 26 -9.83 0.62 16.12
N GLU A 27 -9.33 -0.17 17.06
CA GLU A 27 -8.87 0.34 18.35
C GLU A 27 -7.51 1.02 18.22
N VAL A 28 -6.58 0.39 17.51
CA VAL A 28 -5.25 0.94 17.23
C VAL A 28 -5.35 2.27 16.49
N GLN A 29 -6.16 2.33 15.42
CA GLN A 29 -6.37 3.56 14.62
C GLN A 29 -6.99 4.69 15.45
N ALA A 30 -7.84 4.36 16.44
CA ALA A 30 -8.49 5.37 17.26
C ALA A 30 -7.59 5.96 18.35
N ILE A 31 -6.50 5.28 18.74
CA ILE A 31 -5.70 5.61 19.94
C ILE A 31 -4.24 5.92 19.61
N CYS A 32 -3.62 5.16 18.71
CA CYS A 32 -2.17 5.18 18.50
C CYS A 32 -1.74 6.26 17.51
N GLU A 33 -0.65 6.94 17.83
CA GLU A 33 0.01 7.90 16.94
C GLU A 33 0.97 7.21 15.96
N ARG A 34 1.52 6.06 16.38
CA ARG A 34 2.47 5.24 15.64
C ARG A 34 2.09 3.77 15.76
N VAL A 35 2.23 3.03 14.68
CA VAL A 35 1.90 1.61 14.56
C VAL A 35 3.12 0.88 14.03
N ILE A 36 3.45 -0.23 14.69
CA ILE A 36 4.50 -1.15 14.28
C ILE A 36 3.82 -2.47 13.94
N VAL A 37 3.95 -2.92 12.70
CA VAL A 37 3.41 -4.22 12.25
C VAL A 37 4.54 -5.25 12.30
N ILE A 38 4.29 -6.34 13.02
CA ILE A 38 5.23 -7.45 13.17
C ILE A 38 4.64 -8.69 12.51
N ASN A 39 5.40 -9.32 11.61
CA ASN A 39 5.06 -10.61 11.00
C ASN A 39 6.27 -11.55 11.08
N ASP A 40 6.05 -12.81 11.44
CA ASP A 40 7.10 -13.83 11.60
C ASP A 40 8.35 -13.36 12.39
N GLY A 41 8.13 -12.59 13.46
CA GLY A 41 9.20 -12.06 14.32
C GLY A 41 10.01 -10.91 13.71
N LYS A 42 9.57 -10.33 12.58
CA LYS A 42 10.21 -9.19 11.92
C LYS A 42 9.25 -8.00 11.86
N ILE A 43 9.79 -6.80 12.04
CA ILE A 43 9.05 -5.56 11.80
C ILE A 43 8.94 -5.36 10.29
N ILE A 44 7.71 -5.31 9.77
CA ILE A 44 7.43 -5.13 8.35
C ILE A 44 6.88 -3.75 8.02
N ALA A 45 6.33 -3.03 9.00
CA ALA A 45 5.93 -1.64 8.86
C ALA A 45 6.12 -0.88 10.18
N ASP A 46 6.46 0.40 10.07
CA ASP A 46 6.70 1.30 11.20
C ASP A 46 6.34 2.72 10.78
N ASP A 47 5.09 3.12 11.03
CA ASP A 47 4.58 4.42 10.60
C ASP A 47 3.32 4.84 11.36
N THR A 48 2.78 6.01 11.05
CA THR A 48 1.45 6.43 11.49
C THR A 48 0.35 5.62 10.77
N PRO A 49 -0.82 5.39 11.40
CA PRO A 49 -1.94 4.71 10.74
C PRO A 49 -2.34 5.36 9.40
N ASP A 50 -2.37 6.69 9.34
CA ASP A 50 -2.77 7.44 8.14
C ASP A 50 -1.72 7.36 7.02
N HIS A 51 -0.43 7.39 7.38
CA HIS A 51 0.62 7.24 6.37
C HIS A 51 0.69 5.81 5.85
N LEU A 52 0.50 4.81 6.72
CA LEU A 52 0.41 3.42 6.28
C LEU A 52 -0.80 3.21 5.36
N ALA A 53 -1.93 3.84 5.69
CA ALA A 53 -3.12 3.91 4.84
C ALA A 53 -2.80 4.43 3.44
N ARG A 54 -2.03 5.52 3.35
CA ARG A 54 -1.69 6.20 2.08
C ARG A 54 -0.59 5.51 1.29
N ALA A 55 0.51 5.09 1.93
CA ALA A 55 1.66 4.50 1.26
C ALA A 55 1.33 3.18 0.55
N MET A 56 0.33 2.46 1.05
CA MET A 56 -0.19 1.24 0.42
C MET A 56 -1.35 1.51 -0.54
N SER A 57 -1.84 2.76 -0.53
CA SER A 57 -2.87 3.31 -1.40
C SER A 57 -2.27 4.11 -2.55
N ASP A 58 -1.02 3.90 -2.97
CA ASP A 58 -0.52 4.44 -4.25
C ASP A 58 -1.35 3.90 -5.45
N GLU A 59 -2.17 2.87 -5.22
CA GLU A 59 -3.25 2.35 -6.09
C GLU A 59 -4.65 2.84 -5.68
N SER A 60 -4.79 3.86 -4.82
CA SER A 60 -6.12 4.34 -4.38
C SER A 60 -6.89 4.92 -5.53
N GLY A 61 -7.89 4.17 -5.97
CA GLY A 61 -8.86 4.65 -6.94
C GLY A 61 -9.73 5.75 -6.34
N LEU A 62 -10.19 6.64 -7.20
CA LEU A 62 -11.26 7.59 -6.92
C LEU A 62 -12.57 7.00 -7.43
N ALA A 63 -13.49 6.71 -6.51
CA ALA A 63 -14.86 6.32 -6.84
C ALA A 63 -15.71 7.57 -7.08
N VAL A 64 -16.17 7.77 -8.32
CA VAL A 64 -16.95 8.94 -8.73
C VAL A 64 -18.29 8.51 -9.31
N ARG A 65 -19.36 9.16 -8.87
CA ARG A 65 -20.70 9.02 -9.46
C ARG A 65 -21.05 10.26 -10.25
N LEU A 66 -21.28 10.06 -11.54
CA LEU A 66 -21.54 11.10 -12.52
C LEU A 66 -22.85 10.81 -13.24
N GLU A 67 -23.63 11.86 -13.49
CA GLU A 67 -24.77 11.81 -14.40
C GLU A 67 -24.31 12.14 -15.83
N GLY A 68 -24.55 11.23 -16.78
CA GLY A 68 -24.16 11.42 -18.16
C GLY A 68 -24.02 10.13 -18.98
N PRO A 69 -23.83 10.25 -20.31
CA PRO A 69 -23.64 9.10 -21.20
C PRO A 69 -22.30 8.40 -20.91
N VAL A 70 -22.37 7.09 -20.65
CA VAL A 70 -21.22 6.29 -20.17
C VAL A 70 -19.98 6.42 -21.04
N THR A 71 -20.18 6.40 -22.35
CA THR A 71 -19.12 6.42 -23.34
C THR A 71 -18.36 7.74 -23.34
N GLU A 72 -19.05 8.87 -23.27
CA GLU A 72 -18.40 10.19 -23.25
C GLU A 72 -17.67 10.44 -21.93
N VAL A 73 -18.31 10.10 -20.80
CA VAL A 73 -17.72 10.26 -19.48
C VAL A 73 -16.45 9.40 -19.36
N ASN A 74 -16.52 8.12 -19.75
CA ASN A 74 -15.38 7.22 -19.69
C ASN A 74 -14.22 7.71 -20.58
N ASN A 75 -14.53 8.13 -21.82
CA ASN A 75 -13.51 8.68 -22.71
C ASN A 75 -12.86 9.96 -22.16
N ALA A 76 -13.65 10.85 -21.56
CA ALA A 76 -13.13 12.08 -20.98
C ALA A 76 -12.26 11.82 -19.74
N LEU A 77 -12.65 10.88 -18.87
CA LEU A 77 -11.86 10.47 -17.72
C LEU A 77 -10.55 9.79 -18.12
N ARG A 78 -10.57 8.93 -19.15
CA ARG A 78 -9.36 8.28 -19.70
C ARG A 78 -8.42 9.24 -20.43
N ALA A 79 -8.94 10.36 -20.93
CA ALA A 79 -8.12 11.37 -21.60
C ALA A 79 -7.30 12.22 -20.62
N LEU A 80 -7.54 12.11 -19.31
CA LEU A 80 -6.76 12.82 -18.30
C LEU A 80 -5.34 12.22 -18.21
N PRO A 81 -4.29 13.05 -18.29
CA PRO A 81 -2.90 12.58 -18.21
C PRO A 81 -2.52 12.07 -16.82
N ALA A 82 -3.36 12.30 -15.81
CA ALA A 82 -3.13 11.84 -14.44
C ALA A 82 -3.92 10.56 -14.10
N VAL A 83 -4.57 9.91 -15.08
CA VAL A 83 -5.39 8.70 -14.89
C VAL A 83 -4.70 7.50 -15.53
N HIS A 84 -4.39 6.50 -14.72
CA HIS A 84 -3.83 5.22 -15.17
C HIS A 84 -4.92 4.33 -15.76
N SER A 85 -6.04 4.18 -15.04
CA SER A 85 -7.15 3.32 -15.46
C SER A 85 -8.49 3.91 -15.06
N CYS A 86 -9.53 3.65 -15.85
CA CYS A 86 -10.90 4.03 -15.54
C CYS A 86 -11.85 2.90 -15.92
N ASN A 87 -12.54 2.37 -14.91
CA ASN A 87 -13.46 1.25 -15.01
C ASN A 87 -14.87 1.67 -14.55
N PRO A 88 -15.89 1.56 -15.40
CA PRO A 88 -17.27 1.77 -14.98
C PRO A 88 -17.74 0.60 -14.10
N LEU A 89 -18.22 0.90 -12.90
CA LEU A 89 -18.78 -0.06 -11.93
C LEU A 89 -20.29 -0.31 -12.13
N GLY A 90 -20.88 0.32 -13.15
CA GLY A 90 -22.27 0.15 -13.54
C GLY A 90 -23.19 1.32 -13.18
N GLU A 91 -24.45 1.19 -13.56
CA GLU A 91 -25.50 2.17 -13.26
C GLU A 91 -25.97 1.99 -11.81
N ARG A 92 -25.98 3.09 -11.04
CA ARG A 92 -26.48 3.08 -9.65
C ARG A 92 -27.88 3.67 -9.57
N GLU A 93 -28.15 4.68 -10.39
CA GLU A 93 -29.45 5.36 -10.50
C GLU A 93 -29.69 5.68 -11.98
N LYS A 94 -30.93 6.00 -12.35
CA LYS A 94 -31.33 6.21 -13.74
C LYS A 94 -30.52 7.36 -14.37
N GLY A 95 -29.59 7.04 -15.28
CA GLY A 95 -28.70 8.01 -15.92
C GLY A 95 -27.42 8.34 -15.12
N VAL A 96 -27.18 7.67 -14.00
CA VAL A 96 -26.03 7.88 -13.11
C VAL A 96 -25.17 6.64 -13.08
N PHE A 97 -23.90 6.82 -13.43
CA PHE A 97 -22.91 5.76 -13.47
C PHE A 97 -21.82 5.99 -12.43
N GLU A 98 -21.39 4.90 -11.82
CA GLU A 98 -20.24 4.89 -10.91
C GLU A 98 -18.99 4.47 -11.67
N TYR A 99 -17.90 5.18 -11.45
CA TYR A 99 -16.60 4.95 -12.07
C TYR A 99 -15.55 4.80 -10.98
N LEU A 100 -14.67 3.83 -11.14
CA LEU A 100 -13.44 3.73 -10.38
C LEU A 100 -12.30 4.25 -11.26
N VAL A 101 -11.67 5.34 -10.83
CA VAL A 101 -10.59 6.02 -11.56
C VAL A 101 -9.30 5.89 -10.77
N GLU A 102 -8.33 5.15 -11.29
CA GLU A 102 -7.03 4.97 -10.65
C GLU A 102 -6.07 6.08 -11.13
N PRO A 103 -5.54 6.92 -10.22
CA PRO A 103 -4.60 7.96 -10.58
C PRO A 103 -3.22 7.37 -10.93
N GLU A 104 -2.50 8.05 -11.83
CA GLU A 104 -1.10 7.76 -12.10
C GLU A 104 -0.23 8.44 -11.03
N ASN A 105 0.58 7.65 -10.30
CA ASN A 105 1.48 8.08 -9.22
C ASN A 105 0.81 8.73 -7.99
N GLY A 106 -0.41 8.31 -7.62
CA GLY A 106 -1.08 8.82 -6.41
C GLY A 106 -1.40 10.33 -6.46
N ALA A 107 -1.44 10.93 -7.65
CA ALA A 107 -1.79 12.33 -7.84
C ALA A 107 -3.26 12.60 -7.48
N ASP A 108 -3.56 13.80 -6.96
CA ASP A 108 -4.93 14.19 -6.64
C ASP A 108 -5.72 14.57 -7.91
N ILE A 109 -6.37 13.57 -8.50
CA ILE A 109 -7.19 13.71 -9.72
C ILE A 109 -8.56 14.36 -9.48
N ARG A 110 -8.96 14.61 -8.22
CA ARG A 110 -10.31 15.13 -7.90
C ARG A 110 -10.59 16.46 -8.56
N ARG A 111 -9.60 17.33 -8.63
CA ARG A 111 -9.72 18.67 -9.24
C ARG A 111 -9.93 18.61 -10.74
N ASP A 112 -9.26 17.67 -11.41
CA ASP A 112 -9.32 17.54 -12.86
C ASP A 112 -10.62 16.84 -13.29
N VAL A 113 -11.02 15.80 -12.55
CA VAL A 113 -12.32 15.15 -12.72
C VAL A 113 -13.46 16.16 -12.52
N PHE A 114 -13.40 16.99 -11.47
CA PHE A 114 -14.38 18.04 -11.24
C PHE A 114 -14.46 19.04 -12.40
N ARG A 115 -13.31 19.46 -12.93
CA ARG A 115 -13.26 20.44 -14.03
C ARG A 115 -13.90 19.90 -15.30
N ILE A 116 -13.54 18.69 -15.72
CA ILE A 116 -14.12 18.04 -16.91
C ILE A 116 -15.63 17.87 -16.74
N ALA A 117 -16.07 17.38 -15.58
CA ALA A 117 -17.48 17.19 -15.30
C ALA A 117 -18.25 18.52 -15.34
N ALA A 118 -17.69 19.60 -14.79
CA ALA A 118 -18.27 20.93 -14.84
C ALA A 118 -18.32 21.50 -16.27
N GLU A 119 -17.26 21.36 -17.07
CA GLU A 119 -17.22 21.85 -18.46
C GLU A 119 -18.23 21.15 -19.37
N LYS A 120 -18.47 19.86 -19.14
CA LYS A 120 -19.42 19.04 -19.91
C LYS A 120 -20.82 19.01 -19.31
N ASN A 121 -21.03 19.72 -18.20
CA ASN A 121 -22.29 19.81 -17.47
C ASN A 121 -22.81 18.42 -17.02
N TRP A 122 -21.90 17.59 -16.51
CA TRP A 122 -22.16 16.29 -15.88
C TRP A 122 -22.17 16.44 -14.35
N PRO A 123 -23.34 16.45 -13.70
CA PRO A 123 -23.44 16.52 -12.24
C PRO A 123 -22.66 15.40 -11.55
N ILE A 124 -21.80 15.77 -10.60
CA ILE A 124 -21.15 14.81 -9.68
C ILE A 124 -22.07 14.64 -8.46
N LEU A 125 -22.53 13.41 -8.25
CA LEU A 125 -23.39 13.07 -7.10
C LEU A 125 -22.58 12.55 -5.91
N SER A 126 -21.43 11.92 -6.18
CA SER A 126 -20.55 11.41 -5.13
C SER A 126 -19.12 11.38 -5.65
N MET A 127 -18.18 11.72 -4.79
CA MET A 127 -16.75 11.57 -5.03
C MET A 127 -16.12 11.06 -3.74
N LYS A 128 -15.56 9.85 -3.77
CA LYS A 128 -14.94 9.20 -2.61
C LYS A 128 -13.56 8.69 -3.00
N SER A 129 -12.58 8.98 -2.16
CA SER A 129 -11.28 8.33 -2.25
C SER A 129 -11.43 6.90 -1.74
N THR A 130 -11.05 5.92 -2.55
CA THR A 130 -10.95 4.52 -2.13
C THR A 130 -9.57 4.34 -1.51
N GLU A 131 -9.37 4.92 -0.33
CA GLU A 131 -8.19 4.62 0.49
C GLU A 131 -8.41 3.25 1.15
N MET A 132 -7.36 2.43 1.18
CA MET A 132 -7.42 1.16 1.90
C MET A 132 -7.52 1.41 3.40
N SER A 133 -8.36 0.61 4.06
CA SER A 133 -8.41 0.59 5.52
C SER A 133 -7.13 -0.01 6.10
N LEU A 134 -6.80 0.33 7.35
CA LEU A 134 -5.66 -0.25 8.07
C LEU A 134 -5.78 -1.79 8.15
N GLU A 135 -7.00 -2.32 8.16
CA GLU A 135 -7.30 -3.76 8.15
C GLU A 135 -6.93 -4.42 6.82
N GLU A 136 -7.35 -3.85 5.70
CA GLU A 136 -6.99 -4.36 4.38
C GLU A 136 -5.47 -4.31 4.17
N ILE A 137 -4.80 -3.28 4.69
CA ILE A 137 -3.35 -3.16 4.61
C ILE A 137 -2.66 -4.19 5.49
N PHE A 138 -3.13 -4.39 6.71
CA PHE A 138 -2.60 -5.43 7.59
C PHE A 138 -2.73 -6.82 6.93
N LEU A 139 -3.85 -7.10 6.27
CA LEU A 139 -4.02 -8.34 5.50
C LEU A 139 -3.00 -8.42 4.36
N LYS A 140 -2.89 -7.39 3.50
CA LYS A 140 -1.91 -7.37 2.39
C LYS A 140 -0.47 -7.56 2.88
N LEU A 141 -0.11 -6.93 3.99
CA LEU A 141 1.20 -7.00 4.65
C LEU A 141 1.50 -8.39 5.23
N THR A 142 0.49 -9.07 5.78
CA THR A 142 0.66 -10.38 6.41
C THR A 142 0.46 -11.56 5.45
N SER A 143 -0.27 -11.37 4.35
CA SER A 143 -0.46 -12.35 3.27
C SER A 143 0.77 -12.52 2.36
N GLY A 144 1.86 -11.77 2.59
CA GLY A 144 3.13 -11.95 1.88
C GLY A 144 3.22 -11.29 0.51
N GLU A 145 2.23 -10.48 0.13
CA GLU A 145 2.22 -9.74 -1.14
C GLU A 145 3.03 -8.43 -1.08
N TYR A 146 3.57 -8.06 0.08
CA TYR A 146 4.35 -6.85 0.27
C TYR A 146 5.79 -7.14 0.67
N VAL A 147 6.73 -6.69 -0.17
CA VAL A 147 8.15 -6.55 0.18
C VAL A 147 8.37 -5.10 0.58
N ALA A 148 8.62 -4.85 1.86
CA ALA A 148 8.90 -3.51 2.36
C ALA A 148 10.11 -2.90 1.61
N PRO A 149 10.06 -1.61 1.23
CA PRO A 149 11.23 -0.93 0.70
C PRO A 149 12.29 -0.90 1.80
N SER A 150 13.42 -1.57 1.56
CA SER A 150 14.58 -1.53 2.42
C SER A 150 15.05 -0.08 2.55
N LYS A 151 14.84 0.54 3.72
CA LYS A 151 15.56 1.77 4.05
C LYS A 151 17.04 1.41 4.09
N GLU A 152 17.80 1.90 3.12
CA GLU A 152 19.25 1.85 3.13
C GLU A 152 19.73 2.44 4.46
N GLU A 153 20.35 1.59 5.29
CA GLU A 153 21.09 2.04 6.45
C GLU A 153 22.26 2.88 5.96
N SER A 154 22.18 4.20 6.15
CA SER A 154 23.34 5.08 6.11
C SER A 154 24.28 4.68 7.25
N SER A 155 25.25 3.85 6.93
CA SER A 155 26.38 3.48 7.78
C SER A 155 27.09 4.70 8.38
N PRO A 156 27.43 4.72 9.68
CA PRO A 156 28.54 5.51 10.17
C PRO A 156 29.85 4.70 10.07
N LYS A 157 30.79 5.19 9.26
CA LYS A 157 32.20 4.75 9.30
C LYS A 157 32.87 5.26 10.58
N SER A 158 33.54 4.37 11.32
CA SER A 158 34.87 4.63 11.89
C SER A 158 35.51 3.37 12.49
N ASP A 159 36.60 2.94 11.83
CA ASP A 159 37.86 2.43 12.37
C ASP A 159 37.91 1.40 13.51
N SER A 160 38.43 0.21 13.18
CA SER A 160 39.69 -0.26 13.77
C SER A 160 40.43 -1.24 12.84
N LYS A 161 41.75 -1.12 12.87
CA LYS A 161 42.76 -1.67 11.96
C LYS A 161 43.40 -2.93 12.59
N ALA A 162 43.98 -3.78 11.73
CA ALA A 162 44.88 -4.92 12.00
C ALA A 162 44.16 -6.20 12.49
N ASP A 163 44.43 -7.40 11.95
CA ASP A 163 45.75 -7.97 11.75
C ASP A 163 45.84 -9.00 10.60
N LYS A 164 47.08 -9.28 10.20
CA LYS A 164 47.50 -10.07 9.03
C LYS A 164 47.32 -11.60 9.21
N LYS A 165 47.25 -12.28 8.05
CA LYS A 165 48.16 -13.37 7.57
C LYS A 165 47.53 -14.76 7.34
N SER A 166 47.62 -15.19 6.07
CA SER A 166 47.79 -16.56 5.52
C SER A 166 46.74 -17.63 5.84
N ILE A 167 46.26 -18.44 4.89
CA ILE A 167 46.97 -19.59 4.31
C ILE A 167 46.36 -20.00 2.94
N LYS A 168 47.25 -20.38 2.02
CA LYS A 168 47.02 -21.03 0.71
C LYS A 168 46.74 -22.53 0.86
N ASP A 169 46.04 -23.10 -0.14
CA ASP A 169 46.35 -24.35 -0.89
C ASP A 169 45.05 -25.07 -1.29
N LYS A 170 44.64 -25.05 -2.57
CA LYS A 170 45.01 -25.95 -3.69
C LYS A 170 44.55 -27.42 -3.55
N LYS A 171 43.59 -27.81 -4.41
CA LYS A 171 43.55 -29.04 -5.27
C LYS A 171 42.22 -29.04 -6.04
N SER A 172 42.20 -28.90 -7.39
CA SER A 172 42.29 -29.96 -8.43
C SER A 172 41.16 -31.00 -8.31
N ALA A 173 40.44 -31.48 -9.33
CA ALA A 173 40.46 -31.36 -10.78
C ALA A 173 39.11 -31.93 -11.32
N ALA A 174 38.76 -31.60 -12.56
CA ALA A 174 37.73 -32.26 -13.38
C ALA A 174 38.17 -33.72 -13.75
N PRO A 175 37.46 -34.52 -14.59
CA PRO A 175 36.28 -34.24 -15.42
C PRO A 175 35.25 -35.40 -15.56
N ALA A 176 34.31 -35.20 -16.49
CA ALA A 176 33.67 -36.18 -17.39
C ALA A 176 32.16 -36.36 -17.22
N ALA A 177 31.45 -35.92 -18.27
CA ALA A 177 30.07 -36.19 -18.60
C ALA A 177 30.04 -37.22 -19.74
N ASP A 178 29.26 -38.27 -19.56
CA ASP A 178 28.54 -39.13 -20.53
C ASP A 178 27.96 -40.27 -19.64
N GLN A 179 26.70 -40.72 -19.68
CA GLN A 179 25.87 -41.11 -20.81
C GLN A 179 24.37 -41.09 -20.42
N ASN A 180 23.55 -40.93 -21.45
CA ASN A 180 22.11 -41.21 -21.50
C ASN A 180 21.71 -42.57 -20.92
N THR A 181 20.53 -42.66 -20.31
CA THR A 181 19.42 -43.52 -20.82
C THR A 181 18.11 -43.32 -20.04
N GLU A 182 17.06 -43.11 -20.85
CA GLU A 182 15.70 -43.65 -20.70
C GLU A 182 14.83 -43.26 -19.50
N GLY A 183 13.90 -42.34 -19.80
CA GLY A 183 12.59 -42.33 -19.19
C GLY A 183 11.65 -43.36 -19.83
N SER A 184 10.79 -43.92 -18.98
CA SER A 184 9.54 -44.61 -19.27
C SER A 184 8.72 -44.44 -17.97
N GLU A 185 7.72 -43.57 -17.95
CA GLU A 185 6.29 -43.96 -18.06
C GLU A 185 5.91 -45.13 -17.16
N GLU A 186 5.38 -44.83 -15.97
CA GLU A 186 3.98 -45.06 -15.55
C GLU A 186 3.71 -44.43 -14.17
#